data_AF-A0A924PBT4-F1
#
_entry.id   AF-A0A924PBT4-F1
#
_cell.length_a   1.000
_cell.length_b   1.000
_cell.length_c   1.000
_cell.angle_alpha   90.00
_cell.angle_beta   90.00
_cell.angle_gamma   90.00
#
_symmetry.space_group_name_H-M   'P 1'
#
loop_
_entity.id
_entity.type
_entity.pdbx_description
1 polymer ?
#
loop_
_entity_poly.entity_id
_entity_poly.type
_entity_poly.pdbx_seq_one_letter_code
_entity_poly.pdbx_strand_id
1 'polypeptide(L)'
;MASHKKSSQLPAWTKEKCQTIANACVDQKQMRTDHYQAFRAAYRAGWLQEIFCNHTNGGNRIAKFTSKEESISDLKRIAAGFATRGQMAKTNPNAYSRAHQNGVIDLLFEDHPNRGFEEGRVARGHWQDKENCRKAALECKSKNEFRKKYSSAYSSALRNGWIDDFSAHMRSLGSLYTRYVYTIALASEKRIYVGLSHDPEERFEEHRRSGSAVVRKLIEDGAVLTRISGPLDESCAAALEKDQIKKFRTDGWIMANADGGGAVGKGIDRWNKEECRRVALKCGSRRAFQKNFGGGYNSAIHNGWLEEIFSSLPNQGKLRVDTGFWTEDKLHELAMVCESRNEFLKKHPNAYQAAANQKLLDRIFKDHPHQGLIKKKNGTWSLAACQAAAKQCTDRKEFKERFPGAHAAAVKNHWLDELFENHAGHGYRKNAEWDYDQLSALVKQCATRSEFKMKHAGAYEGAVRRRLLDHLFAMHPNQGFKSIPPGFWTFERVSEFVSKVKTRKELELHQPGAFAAAHRRGWLNDLFRRHPNEGYLPKAAPNAYWTFEKCQEIVRFCRNRRDFMKRDPKAYDAAKSHGWMNELFRNHLNQGYRHKKAA
;
A
#
# COMPACT_ATOMS: atom_id res chain seq x y z
N MET A 1 58.39 -32.33 -18.56
CA MET A 1 58.08 -32.23 -20.02
C MET A 1 56.66 -31.72 -20.17
N ALA A 2 56.51 -30.42 -20.40
CA ALA A 2 55.22 -29.76 -20.56
C ALA A 2 54.68 -30.00 -21.97
N SER A 3 53.43 -30.47 -22.09
CA SER A 3 52.79 -30.73 -23.38
C SER A 3 52.24 -29.44 -23.98
N HIS A 4 52.88 -28.98 -25.06
CA HIS A 4 52.35 -27.95 -25.94
C HIS A 4 51.14 -28.48 -26.70
N LYS A 5 49.93 -28.06 -26.32
CA LYS A 5 48.76 -28.16 -27.19
C LYS A 5 48.83 -27.07 -28.25
N LYS A 6 49.03 -27.50 -29.49
CA LYS A 6 48.94 -26.72 -30.73
C LYS A 6 47.71 -25.82 -30.72
N SER A 7 47.92 -24.51 -30.80
CA SER A 7 46.88 -23.55 -31.16
C SER A 7 46.53 -23.75 -32.63
N SER A 8 45.47 -24.52 -32.91
CA SER A 8 44.80 -24.46 -34.20
C SER A 8 44.19 -23.06 -34.34
N GLN A 9 44.81 -22.21 -35.16
CA GLN A 9 44.27 -20.91 -35.54
C GLN A 9 42.86 -21.12 -36.15
N LEU A 10 41.83 -20.79 -35.37
CA LEU A 10 40.48 -20.63 -35.90
C LEU A 10 40.47 -19.40 -36.82
N PRO A 11 39.76 -19.44 -37.95
CA PRO A 11 39.78 -18.35 -38.92
C PRO A 11 39.31 -17.05 -38.27
N ALA A 12 40.01 -15.95 -38.56
CA ALA A 12 39.63 -14.62 -38.08
C ALA A 12 38.21 -14.29 -38.55
N TRP A 13 37.31 -14.11 -37.59
CA TRP A 13 35.93 -13.70 -37.85
C TRP A 13 35.92 -12.22 -38.25
N THR A 14 35.53 -11.94 -39.49
CA THR A 14 35.34 -10.57 -39.98
C THR A 14 33.87 -10.17 -39.86
N LYS A 15 33.62 -8.86 -39.75
CA LYS A 15 32.26 -8.30 -39.62
C LYS A 15 31.35 -8.72 -40.78
N GLU A 16 31.87 -8.76 -42.00
CA GLU A 16 31.15 -9.19 -43.20
C GLU A 16 30.72 -10.66 -43.13
N LYS A 17 31.57 -11.56 -42.63
CA LYS A 17 31.20 -12.98 -42.44
C LYS A 17 30.10 -13.14 -41.40
N CYS A 18 30.17 -12.37 -40.31
CA CYS A 18 29.10 -12.32 -39.31
C CYS A 18 27.81 -11.72 -39.89
N GLN A 19 27.90 -10.72 -40.78
CA GLN A 19 26.77 -10.11 -41.47
C GLN A 19 26.06 -11.09 -42.41
N THR A 20 26.80 -11.87 -43.21
CA THR A 20 26.20 -12.86 -44.12
C THR A 20 25.42 -13.92 -43.35
N ILE A 21 25.98 -14.41 -42.24
CA ILE A 21 25.30 -15.39 -41.37
C ILE A 21 24.11 -14.75 -40.67
N ALA A 22 24.25 -13.50 -40.19
CA ALA A 22 23.16 -12.76 -39.58
C ALA A 22 22.00 -12.56 -40.56
N ASN A 23 22.27 -12.22 -41.83
CA ASN A 23 21.24 -12.05 -42.89
C ASN A 23 20.45 -13.33 -43.17
N ALA A 24 21.04 -14.51 -42.96
CA ALA A 24 20.37 -15.80 -43.08
C ALA A 24 19.56 -16.21 -41.84
N CYS A 25 19.73 -15.51 -40.71
CA CYS A 25 19.00 -15.74 -39.46
C CYS A 25 17.85 -14.74 -39.30
N VAL A 26 16.73 -15.16 -38.70
CA VAL A 26 15.56 -14.28 -38.48
C VAL A 26 15.84 -13.25 -37.38
N ASP A 27 16.56 -13.63 -36.34
CA ASP A 27 16.93 -12.76 -35.23
C ASP A 27 18.27 -13.17 -34.57
N GLN A 28 18.73 -12.36 -33.61
CA GLN A 28 19.96 -12.62 -32.86
C GLN A 28 19.90 -13.93 -32.06
N LYS A 29 18.70 -14.36 -31.66
CA LYS A 29 18.50 -15.57 -30.84
C LYS A 29 18.68 -16.81 -31.70
N GLN A 30 18.21 -16.80 -32.93
CA GLN A 30 18.45 -17.86 -33.91
C GLN A 30 19.94 -17.96 -34.24
N MET A 31 20.61 -16.83 -34.53
CA MET A 31 22.07 -16.84 -34.77
C MET A 31 22.86 -17.37 -33.57
N ARG A 32 22.44 -17.07 -32.34
CA ARG A 32 23.07 -17.59 -31.12
C ARG A 32 22.93 -19.10 -30.97
N THR A 33 21.82 -19.67 -31.46
CA THR A 33 21.51 -21.09 -31.29
C THR A 33 22.14 -21.90 -32.42
N ASP A 34 22.00 -21.44 -33.66
CA ASP A 34 22.38 -22.20 -34.86
C ASP A 34 23.84 -21.90 -35.28
N HIS A 35 24.35 -20.70 -34.99
CA HIS A 35 25.68 -20.24 -35.41
C HIS A 35 26.45 -19.54 -34.27
N TYR A 36 26.58 -20.24 -33.14
CA TYR A 36 27.13 -19.71 -31.88
C TYR A 36 28.53 -19.06 -32.00
N GLN A 37 29.43 -19.62 -32.82
CA GLN A 37 30.79 -19.07 -32.98
C GLN A 37 30.78 -17.70 -33.66
N ALA A 38 29.92 -17.52 -34.68
CA ALA A 38 29.74 -16.24 -35.36
C ALA A 38 29.08 -15.19 -34.44
N PHE A 39 28.08 -15.62 -33.67
CA PHE A 39 27.42 -14.76 -32.66
C PHE A 39 28.40 -14.30 -31.58
N ARG A 40 29.25 -15.21 -31.06
CA ARG A 40 30.22 -14.90 -30.02
C ARG A 40 31.32 -13.95 -30.51
N ALA A 41 31.76 -14.09 -31.76
CA ALA A 41 32.71 -13.17 -32.38
C ALA A 41 32.10 -11.76 -32.55
N ALA A 42 30.88 -11.67 -33.10
CA ALA A 42 30.16 -10.41 -33.24
C ALA A 42 29.86 -9.73 -31.90
N TYR A 43 29.54 -10.51 -30.86
CA TYR A 43 29.31 -10.00 -29.50
C TYR A 43 30.57 -9.38 -28.90
N ARG A 44 31.70 -10.10 -28.97
CA ARG A 44 32.98 -9.63 -28.39
C ARG A 44 33.52 -8.39 -29.09
N ALA A 45 33.26 -8.27 -30.39
CA ALA A 45 33.69 -7.13 -31.19
C ALA A 45 32.66 -5.98 -31.24
N GLY A 46 31.50 -6.13 -30.58
CA GLY A 46 30.46 -5.09 -30.51
C GLY A 46 29.59 -4.92 -31.76
N TRP A 47 29.71 -5.79 -32.76
CA TRP A 47 29.04 -5.63 -34.07
C TRP A 47 27.56 -6.03 -34.10
N LEU A 48 27.02 -6.63 -33.03
CA LEU A 48 25.66 -7.20 -33.04
C LEU A 48 24.55 -6.20 -33.37
N GLN A 49 24.65 -4.97 -32.90
CA GLN A 49 23.64 -3.94 -33.21
C GLN A 49 23.70 -3.51 -34.67
N GLU A 50 24.91 -3.39 -35.22
CA GLU A 50 25.11 -2.99 -36.61
C GLU A 50 24.68 -4.08 -37.58
N ILE A 51 24.97 -5.35 -37.28
CA ILE A 51 24.65 -6.45 -38.21
C ILE A 51 23.17 -6.86 -38.21
N PHE A 52 22.43 -6.59 -37.14
CA PHE A 52 20.98 -6.86 -37.04
C PHE A 52 20.12 -5.59 -37.16
N CYS A 53 20.67 -4.46 -37.63
CA CYS A 53 19.95 -3.18 -37.69
C CYS A 53 18.69 -3.21 -38.58
N ASN A 54 18.67 -4.10 -39.57
CA ASN A 54 17.59 -4.27 -40.56
C ASN A 54 16.68 -5.47 -40.29
N HIS A 55 17.00 -6.32 -39.32
CA HIS A 55 16.19 -7.50 -39.00
C HIS A 55 15.00 -7.11 -38.12
N THR A 56 13.79 -7.36 -38.63
CA THR A 56 12.54 -6.99 -37.98
C THR A 56 12.31 -7.88 -36.76
N ASN A 57 12.66 -7.38 -35.57
CA ASN A 57 12.24 -8.00 -34.32
C ASN A 57 10.71 -8.11 -34.30
N GLY A 58 10.21 -9.35 -34.33
CA GLY A 58 8.81 -9.68 -34.14
C GLY A 58 8.37 -9.29 -32.74
N GLY A 59 7.71 -8.15 -32.62
CA GLY A 59 7.10 -7.69 -31.38
C GLY A 59 6.97 -6.17 -31.34
N ASN A 60 5.75 -5.69 -31.58
CA ASN A 60 5.31 -4.28 -31.61
C ASN A 60 5.74 -3.48 -32.85
N ARG A 61 4.75 -3.26 -33.74
CA ARG A 61 4.72 -2.06 -34.59
C ARG A 61 4.67 -0.84 -33.68
N ILE A 62 5.81 -0.21 -33.46
CA ILE A 62 5.90 1.25 -33.46
C ILE A 62 6.54 1.56 -34.80
N ALA A 63 5.87 2.34 -35.64
CA ALA A 63 6.48 2.85 -36.85
C ALA A 63 7.84 3.48 -36.51
N LYS A 64 8.93 3.02 -37.14
CA LYS A 64 10.11 3.88 -37.42
C LYS A 64 9.56 4.99 -38.32
N PHE A 65 9.80 6.28 -38.10
CA PHE A 65 11.04 6.99 -37.81
C PHE A 65 10.77 8.02 -36.68
N THR A 66 11.75 8.55 -35.96
CA THR A 66 12.65 9.62 -36.45
C THR A 66 13.56 10.11 -35.29
N SER A 67 14.54 10.98 -35.57
CA SER A 67 15.47 11.57 -34.59
C SER A 67 14.80 12.18 -33.33
N LYS A 68 15.57 12.43 -32.25
CA LYS A 68 15.05 13.04 -31.00
C LYS A 68 14.24 14.32 -31.26
N GLU A 69 14.57 15.06 -32.33
CA GLU A 69 13.92 16.32 -32.75
C GLU A 69 12.57 16.09 -33.45
N GLU A 70 12.48 15.13 -34.37
CA GLU A 70 11.24 14.80 -35.07
C GLU A 70 10.22 14.14 -34.11
N SER A 71 10.69 13.35 -33.13
CA SER A 71 9.84 12.85 -32.03
C SER A 71 9.25 13.96 -31.15
N ILE A 72 9.89 15.14 -31.06
CA ILE A 72 9.36 16.29 -30.31
C ILE A 72 8.28 17.00 -31.12
N SER A 73 8.48 17.15 -32.43
CA SER A 73 7.48 17.74 -33.35
C SER A 73 6.17 16.95 -33.34
N ASP A 74 6.24 15.63 -33.41
CA ASP A 74 5.05 14.76 -33.32
C ASP A 74 4.36 14.87 -31.96
N LEU A 75 5.12 14.92 -30.87
CA LEU A 75 4.57 15.11 -29.53
C LEU A 75 3.90 16.49 -29.36
N LYS A 76 4.42 17.55 -29.99
CA LYS A 76 3.79 18.88 -30.01
C LYS A 76 2.45 18.84 -30.73
N ARG A 77 2.38 18.20 -31.91
CA ARG A 77 1.12 18.03 -32.66
C ARG A 77 0.09 17.23 -31.85
N ILE A 78 0.53 16.18 -31.16
CA ILE A 78 -0.35 15.39 -30.29
C ILE A 78 -0.82 16.23 -29.09
N ALA A 79 0.07 16.99 -28.43
CA ALA A 79 -0.26 17.83 -27.28
C ALA A 79 -1.26 18.93 -27.63
N ALA A 80 -1.17 19.54 -28.81
CA ALA A 80 -2.10 20.56 -29.30
C ALA A 80 -3.57 20.08 -29.36
N GLY A 81 -3.80 18.76 -29.48
CA GLY A 81 -5.14 18.17 -29.44
C GLY A 81 -5.75 18.03 -28.04
N PHE A 82 -5.04 18.41 -26.98
CA PHE A 82 -5.50 18.27 -25.60
C PHE A 82 -5.44 19.59 -24.84
N ALA A 83 -6.50 19.91 -24.09
CA ALA A 83 -6.55 21.13 -23.30
C ALA A 83 -5.59 21.08 -22.11
N THR A 84 -5.41 19.90 -21.51
CA THR A 84 -4.54 19.71 -20.34
C THR A 84 -3.64 18.48 -20.47
N ARG A 85 -2.49 18.53 -19.78
CA ARG A 85 -1.58 17.41 -19.54
C ARG A 85 -2.31 16.20 -18.95
N GLY A 86 -3.27 16.44 -18.06
CA GLY A 86 -4.09 15.40 -17.43
C GLY A 86 -4.98 14.69 -18.44
N GLN A 87 -5.56 15.44 -19.38
CA GLN A 87 -6.32 14.88 -20.49
C GLN A 87 -5.44 14.03 -21.40
N MET A 88 -4.27 14.55 -21.82
CA MET A 88 -3.29 13.81 -22.62
C MET A 88 -2.82 12.51 -21.92
N ALA A 89 -2.60 12.54 -20.60
CA ALA A 89 -2.19 11.37 -19.83
C ALA A 89 -3.27 10.26 -19.81
N LYS A 90 -4.55 10.64 -19.79
CA LYS A 90 -5.68 9.69 -19.77
C LYS A 90 -5.99 9.13 -21.15
N THR A 91 -5.95 9.96 -22.19
CA THR A 91 -6.33 9.58 -23.56
C THR A 91 -5.18 8.95 -24.34
N ASN A 92 -3.95 9.42 -24.12
CA ASN A 92 -2.75 8.93 -24.80
C ASN A 92 -1.58 8.76 -23.81
N PRO A 93 -1.65 7.74 -22.93
CA PRO A 93 -0.65 7.50 -21.89
C PRO A 93 0.75 7.22 -22.45
N ASN A 94 0.84 6.68 -23.67
CA ASN A 94 2.11 6.40 -24.34
C ASN A 94 2.82 7.68 -24.77
N ALA A 95 2.10 8.63 -25.39
CA ALA A 95 2.65 9.93 -25.77
C ALA A 95 3.05 10.75 -24.54
N TYR A 96 2.21 10.73 -23.49
CA TYR A 96 2.51 11.40 -22.22
C TYR A 96 3.77 10.82 -21.55
N SER A 97 3.88 9.49 -21.49
CA SER A 97 5.06 8.82 -20.91
C SER A 97 6.33 9.12 -21.69
N ARG A 98 6.25 9.17 -23.03
CA ARG A 98 7.39 9.53 -23.89
C ARG A 98 7.81 10.99 -23.72
N ALA A 99 6.85 11.91 -23.60
CA ALA A 99 7.13 13.31 -23.31
C ALA A 99 7.84 13.51 -21.96
N HIS A 100 7.49 12.71 -20.94
CA HIS A 100 8.18 12.67 -19.65
C HIS A 100 9.59 12.07 -19.75
N GLN A 101 9.75 10.93 -20.44
CA GLN A 101 11.06 10.29 -20.65
C GLN A 101 12.04 11.19 -21.40
N ASN A 102 11.52 11.98 -22.34
CA ASN A 102 12.32 12.95 -23.10
C ASN A 102 12.52 14.28 -22.37
N GLY A 103 11.85 14.51 -21.24
CA GLY A 103 11.93 15.75 -20.46
C GLY A 103 11.30 16.98 -21.13
N VAL A 104 10.45 16.79 -22.15
CA VAL A 104 9.89 17.89 -22.98
C VAL A 104 8.46 18.27 -22.61
N ILE A 105 7.85 17.63 -21.61
CA ILE A 105 6.45 17.86 -21.25
C ILE A 105 6.11 19.33 -20.95
N ASP A 106 7.05 20.10 -20.39
CA ASP A 106 6.85 21.53 -20.13
C ASP A 106 6.86 22.37 -21.42
N LEU A 107 7.72 22.02 -22.38
CA LEU A 107 7.81 22.65 -23.71
C LEU A 107 6.61 22.33 -24.60
N LEU A 108 5.95 21.18 -24.40
CA LEU A 108 4.77 20.80 -25.19
C LEU A 108 3.54 21.63 -24.84
N PHE A 109 3.46 22.13 -23.60
CA PHE A 109 2.31 22.86 -23.09
C PHE A 109 2.68 24.30 -22.68
N GLU A 110 3.79 24.85 -23.20
CA GLU A 110 4.24 26.20 -22.89
C GLU A 110 3.23 27.26 -23.32
N ASP A 111 2.64 27.08 -24.50
CA ASP A 111 1.64 27.97 -25.09
C ASP A 111 0.20 27.67 -24.62
N HIS A 112 -0.01 26.63 -23.80
CA HIS A 112 -1.34 26.27 -23.29
C HIS A 112 -1.72 27.09 -22.05
N PRO A 113 -3.02 27.38 -21.85
CA PRO A 113 -3.51 28.00 -20.61
C PRO A 113 -3.05 27.22 -19.37
N ASN A 114 -2.56 27.96 -18.35
CA ASN A 114 -1.99 27.38 -17.12
C ASN A 114 -0.89 26.32 -17.40
N ARG A 115 -0.11 26.49 -18.48
CA ARG A 115 0.91 25.53 -18.94
C ARG A 115 0.37 24.09 -19.11
N GLY A 116 -0.91 23.94 -19.43
CA GLY A 116 -1.59 22.66 -19.57
C GLY A 116 -1.93 21.96 -18.24
N PHE A 117 -1.89 22.64 -17.09
CA PHE A 117 -2.40 22.06 -15.84
C PHE A 117 -3.91 22.22 -15.71
N GLU A 118 -4.57 21.25 -15.05
CA GLU A 118 -6.01 21.31 -14.74
C GLU A 118 -6.34 22.55 -13.90
N GLU A 119 -7.57 23.05 -14.05
CA GLU A 119 -8.06 24.23 -13.34
C GLU A 119 -7.97 23.98 -11.82
N GLY A 120 -7.21 24.82 -11.10
CA GLY A 120 -6.88 24.64 -9.68
C GLY A 120 -5.52 23.98 -9.37
N ARG A 121 -4.79 23.47 -10.38
CA ARG A 121 -3.43 22.93 -10.21
C ARG A 121 -2.40 23.94 -10.72
N VAL A 122 -1.52 24.40 -9.84
CA VAL A 122 -0.44 25.35 -10.20
C VAL A 122 0.87 24.63 -10.55
N ALA A 123 1.72 25.28 -11.35
CA ALA A 123 3.03 24.76 -11.73
C ALA A 123 3.93 24.50 -10.51
N ARG A 124 4.88 23.56 -10.65
CA ARG A 124 5.91 23.33 -9.62
C ARG A 124 6.71 24.61 -9.40
N GLY A 125 6.86 25.02 -8.15
CA GLY A 125 7.54 26.27 -7.79
C GLY A 125 6.62 27.50 -7.66
N HIS A 126 5.35 27.45 -8.09
CA HIS A 126 4.44 28.59 -8.00
C HIS A 126 4.29 29.15 -6.56
N TRP A 127 4.20 28.26 -5.57
CA TRP A 127 4.14 28.62 -4.15
C TRP A 127 5.50 28.88 -3.50
N GLN A 128 6.62 28.72 -4.22
CA GLN A 128 7.93 29.13 -3.73
C GLN A 128 8.15 30.65 -3.90
N ASP A 129 7.26 31.31 -4.64
CA ASP A 129 7.20 32.77 -4.76
C ASP A 129 6.39 33.38 -3.60
N LYS A 130 6.99 34.36 -2.92
CA LYS A 130 6.37 35.08 -1.79
C LYS A 130 5.12 35.84 -2.21
N GLU A 131 5.11 36.47 -3.38
CA GLU A 131 3.99 37.31 -3.84
C GLU A 131 2.76 36.48 -4.22
N ASN A 132 2.97 35.29 -4.80
CA ASN A 132 1.86 34.35 -5.08
C ASN A 132 1.23 33.85 -3.79
N CYS A 133 2.04 33.53 -2.77
CA CYS A 133 1.53 33.18 -1.45
C CYS A 133 0.78 34.34 -0.80
N ARG A 134 1.27 35.58 -0.95
CA ARG A 134 0.62 36.80 -0.44
C ARG A 134 -0.76 37.01 -1.05
N LYS A 135 -0.90 36.89 -2.38
CA LYS A 135 -2.19 37.02 -3.07
C LYS A 135 -3.20 35.99 -2.60
N ALA A 136 -2.79 34.72 -2.51
CA ALA A 136 -3.65 33.65 -2.02
C ALA A 136 -4.06 33.84 -0.54
N ALA A 137 -3.16 34.38 0.28
CA ALA A 137 -3.45 34.73 1.66
C ALA A 137 -4.40 35.93 1.79
N LEU A 138 -4.28 36.94 0.93
CA LEU A 138 -5.16 38.13 0.88
C LEU A 138 -6.62 37.76 0.57
N GLU A 139 -6.87 36.71 -0.20
CA GLU A 139 -8.23 36.22 -0.43
C GLU A 139 -8.88 35.53 0.78
N CYS A 140 -8.08 35.12 1.76
CA CYS A 140 -8.56 34.36 2.91
C CYS A 140 -8.83 35.27 4.10
N LYS A 141 -9.96 35.09 4.77
CA LYS A 141 -10.36 35.90 5.94
C LYS A 141 -9.71 35.41 7.23
N SER A 142 -9.22 34.17 7.27
CA SER A 142 -8.58 33.55 8.44
C SER A 142 -7.41 32.63 8.07
N LYS A 143 -6.50 32.40 9.04
CA LYS A 143 -5.38 31.43 8.90
C LYS A 143 -5.87 30.01 8.60
N ASN A 144 -7.02 29.59 9.16
CA ASN A 144 -7.61 28.27 8.94
C ASN A 144 -8.17 28.12 7.52
N GLU A 145 -8.83 29.16 7.01
CA GLU A 145 -9.29 29.21 5.62
C GLU A 145 -8.12 29.15 4.65
N PHE A 146 -7.04 29.91 4.92
CA PHE A 146 -5.82 29.87 4.13
C PHE A 146 -5.19 28.46 4.10
N ARG A 147 -5.14 27.79 5.25
CA ARG A 147 -4.65 26.40 5.36
C ARG A 147 -5.51 25.40 4.57
N LYS A 148 -6.83 25.54 4.59
CA LYS A 148 -7.76 24.62 3.92
C LYS A 148 -7.82 24.85 2.40
N LYS A 149 -7.96 26.10 1.97
CA LYS A 149 -8.13 26.49 0.56
C LYS A 149 -6.80 26.44 -0.20
N TYR A 150 -5.72 26.93 0.41
CA TYR A 150 -4.40 27.05 -0.21
C TYR A 150 -3.31 26.32 0.58
N SER A 151 -3.52 25.02 0.83
CA SER A 151 -2.64 24.19 1.69
C SER A 151 -1.16 24.22 1.29
N SER A 152 -0.86 24.27 -0.01
CA SER A 152 0.50 24.34 -0.53
C SER A 152 1.13 25.72 -0.35
N ALA A 153 0.35 26.79 -0.51
CA ALA A 153 0.76 28.17 -0.21
C ALA A 153 1.05 28.34 1.29
N TYR A 154 0.13 27.87 2.14
CA TYR A 154 0.26 27.88 3.59
C TYR A 154 1.52 27.15 4.05
N SER A 155 1.77 25.95 3.51
CA SER A 155 2.98 25.17 3.85
C SER A 155 4.26 25.88 3.41
N SER A 156 4.24 26.56 2.27
CA SER A 156 5.39 27.33 1.80
C SER A 156 5.64 28.58 2.64
N ALA A 157 4.58 29.31 2.97
CA ALA A 157 4.64 30.46 3.86
C ALA A 157 5.14 30.05 5.26
N LEU A 158 4.73 28.89 5.78
CA LEU A 158 5.17 28.39 7.09
C LEU A 158 6.66 28.04 7.08
N ARG A 159 7.16 27.34 6.05
CA ARG A 159 8.58 26.97 5.95
C ARG A 159 9.50 28.17 5.80
N ASN A 160 9.03 29.22 5.14
CA ASN A 160 9.82 30.43 4.88
C ASN A 160 9.54 31.57 5.88
N GLY A 161 8.70 31.35 6.90
CA GLY A 161 8.37 32.36 7.91
C GLY A 161 7.51 33.53 7.40
N TRP A 162 6.82 33.41 6.27
CA TRP A 162 6.00 34.49 5.69
C TRP A 162 4.58 34.58 6.25
N ILE A 163 4.17 33.67 7.13
CA ILE A 163 2.80 33.63 7.67
C ILE A 163 2.47 34.92 8.42
N ASP A 164 3.41 35.47 9.17
CA ASP A 164 3.15 36.66 9.97
C ASP A 164 2.95 37.89 9.07
N ASP A 165 3.78 38.04 8.02
CA ASP A 165 3.64 39.08 6.98
C ASP A 165 2.28 39.05 6.28
N PHE A 166 1.70 37.86 6.08
CA PHE A 166 0.44 37.68 5.37
C PHE A 166 -0.79 37.69 6.28
N SER A 167 -0.59 37.72 7.61
CA SER A 167 -1.69 37.50 8.55
C SER A 167 -2.25 38.76 9.20
N ALA A 168 -1.74 39.94 8.84
CA ALA A 168 -2.18 41.21 9.41
C ALA A 168 -3.66 41.52 9.15
N HIS A 169 -4.21 41.17 7.97
CA HIS A 169 -5.63 41.34 7.63
C HIS A 169 -6.50 40.13 8.00
N MET A 170 -5.88 39.00 8.36
CA MET A 170 -6.60 37.79 8.73
C MET A 170 -7.14 37.97 10.15
N ARG A 171 -8.45 37.79 10.34
CA ARG A 171 -9.02 37.75 11.68
C ARG A 171 -8.32 36.63 12.44
N SER A 172 -7.60 37.00 13.49
CA SER A 172 -7.20 36.05 14.51
C SER A 172 -8.50 35.51 15.06
N LEU A 173 -8.76 34.20 14.87
CA LEU A 173 -9.81 33.53 15.63
C LEU A 173 -9.55 33.93 17.09
N GLY A 174 -10.50 34.66 17.66
CA GLY A 174 -10.36 35.32 18.95
C GLY A 174 -9.82 34.35 19.98
N SER A 175 -9.12 34.90 20.98
CA SER A 175 -8.39 34.13 21.98
C SER A 175 -9.17 32.89 22.42
N LEU A 176 -8.48 31.75 22.50
CA LEU A 176 -9.05 30.48 22.97
C LEU A 176 -9.66 30.57 24.39
N TYR A 177 -9.50 31.71 25.06
CA TYR A 177 -9.93 32.03 26.43
C TYR A 177 -11.23 32.85 26.50
N THR A 178 -11.68 33.48 25.41
CA THR A 178 -12.92 34.28 25.41
C THR A 178 -14.11 33.49 24.86
N ARG A 179 -15.24 33.58 25.54
CA ARG A 179 -16.52 32.96 25.23
C ARG A 179 -17.63 34.01 25.30
N TYR A 180 -18.64 33.84 24.47
CA TYR A 180 -19.88 34.59 24.50
C TYR A 180 -21.00 33.62 24.88
N VAL A 181 -21.86 34.07 25.78
CA VAL A 181 -23.15 33.43 26.05
C VAL A 181 -24.19 34.01 25.10
N TYR A 182 -24.92 33.12 24.42
CA TYR A 182 -25.91 33.44 23.42
C TYR A 182 -27.19 32.62 23.63
N THR A 183 -28.29 33.11 23.06
CA THR A 183 -29.58 32.42 22.99
C THR A 183 -30.03 32.23 21.56
N ILE A 184 -30.72 31.12 21.32
CA ILE A 184 -31.55 30.91 20.14
C ILE A 184 -32.99 30.82 20.66
N ALA A 185 -33.79 31.84 20.39
CA ALA A 185 -35.11 31.99 21.00
C ALA A 185 -36.21 32.14 19.96
N LEU A 186 -37.30 31.40 20.14
CA LEU A 186 -38.56 31.60 19.45
C LEU A 186 -39.55 32.21 20.46
N ALA A 187 -39.67 33.54 20.44
CA ALA A 187 -40.46 34.29 21.41
C ALA A 187 -41.97 33.99 21.33
N SER A 188 -42.50 33.69 20.14
CA SER A 188 -43.93 33.36 19.95
C SER A 188 -44.37 32.11 20.72
N GLU A 189 -43.49 31.11 20.84
CA GLU A 189 -43.77 29.84 21.51
C GLU A 189 -43.09 29.71 22.89
N LYS A 190 -42.42 30.77 23.35
CA LYS A 190 -41.57 30.74 24.55
C LYS A 190 -40.59 29.55 24.59
N ARG A 191 -39.99 29.21 23.45
CA ARG A 191 -38.96 28.16 23.34
C ARG A 191 -37.57 28.77 23.22
N ILE A 192 -36.61 28.26 23.98
CA ILE A 192 -35.27 28.84 24.02
C ILE A 192 -34.17 27.79 24.20
N TYR A 193 -33.05 28.04 23.53
CA TYR A 193 -31.77 27.36 23.75
C TYR A 193 -30.76 28.39 24.23
N VAL A 194 -30.02 28.08 25.29
CA VAL A 194 -28.90 28.90 25.79
C VAL A 194 -27.62 28.13 25.55
N GLY A 195 -26.60 28.78 24.99
CA GLY A 195 -25.30 28.16 24.74
C GLY A 195 -24.14 29.13 24.93
N LEU A 196 -22.94 28.58 25.04
CA LEU A 196 -21.69 29.34 25.00
C LEU A 196 -20.84 28.95 23.79
N SER A 197 -20.20 29.94 23.15
CA SER A 197 -19.28 29.74 22.02
C SER A 197 -18.27 30.88 21.93
N HIS A 198 -17.13 30.65 21.30
CA HIS A 198 -16.20 31.73 20.93
C HIS A 198 -16.70 32.52 19.70
N ASP A 199 -17.56 31.89 18.88
CA ASP A 199 -18.24 32.48 17.73
C ASP A 199 -19.71 31.99 17.74
N PRO A 200 -20.65 32.78 18.27
CA PRO A 200 -22.07 32.43 18.30
C PRO A 200 -22.71 32.24 16.92
N GLU A 201 -22.27 33.03 15.93
CA GLU A 201 -22.78 33.02 14.57
C GLU A 201 -22.37 31.74 13.82
N GLU A 202 -21.09 31.35 13.88
CA GLU A 202 -20.63 30.06 13.31
C GLU A 202 -21.33 28.89 14.01
N ARG A 203 -21.46 28.97 15.34
CA ARG A 203 -22.13 27.93 16.13
C ARG A 203 -23.61 27.78 15.79
N PHE A 204 -24.29 28.87 15.42
CA PHE A 204 -25.67 28.84 14.96
C PHE A 204 -25.82 28.06 13.63
N GLU A 205 -24.92 28.31 12.68
CA GLU A 205 -24.89 27.55 11.41
C GLU A 205 -24.52 26.07 11.63
N GLU A 206 -23.62 25.76 12.58
CA GLU A 206 -23.33 24.38 12.97
C GLU A 206 -24.56 23.65 13.52
N HIS A 207 -25.33 24.32 14.39
CA HIS A 207 -26.57 23.78 14.94
C HIS A 207 -27.60 23.50 13.84
N ARG A 208 -27.70 24.38 12.84
CA ARG A 208 -28.55 24.17 11.65
C ARG A 208 -28.12 22.94 10.85
N ARG A 209 -26.80 22.71 10.68
CA ARG A 209 -26.27 21.60 9.88
C ARG A 209 -26.22 20.25 10.60
N SER A 210 -25.86 20.25 11.88
CA SER A 210 -25.46 19.05 12.62
C SER A 210 -25.79 19.07 14.11
N GLY A 211 -26.56 20.06 14.57
CA GLY A 211 -27.00 20.18 15.96
C GLY A 211 -28.00 19.12 16.39
N SER A 212 -28.41 19.17 17.66
CA SER A 212 -29.47 18.30 18.18
C SER A 212 -30.79 18.52 17.44
N ALA A 213 -31.62 17.47 17.35
CA ALA A 213 -32.91 17.56 16.64
C ALA A 213 -33.82 18.67 17.19
N VAL A 214 -33.78 18.90 18.50
CA VAL A 214 -34.59 19.94 19.18
C VAL A 214 -34.14 21.35 18.80
N VAL A 215 -32.82 21.61 18.78
CA VAL A 215 -32.27 22.92 18.42
C VAL A 215 -32.40 23.19 16.93
N ARG A 216 -32.23 22.17 16.08
CA ARG A 216 -32.42 22.30 14.64
C ARG A 216 -33.87 22.66 14.30
N LYS A 217 -34.83 21.97 14.91
CA LYS A 217 -36.26 22.29 14.75
C LYS A 217 -36.56 23.71 15.24
N LEU A 218 -35.98 24.12 16.36
CA LEU A 218 -36.13 25.51 16.87
C LEU A 218 -35.64 26.56 15.85
N ILE A 219 -34.53 26.30 15.16
CA ILE A 219 -34.00 27.18 14.10
C ILE A 219 -34.91 27.16 12.86
N GLU A 220 -35.41 25.99 12.46
CA GLU A 220 -36.37 25.81 11.35
C GLU A 220 -37.69 26.54 11.61
N ASP A 221 -38.15 26.55 12.86
CA ASP A 221 -39.36 27.25 13.34
C ASP A 221 -39.17 28.79 13.39
N GLY A 222 -38.01 29.31 12.98
CA GLY A 222 -37.75 30.75 12.85
C GLY A 222 -37.13 31.41 14.08
N ALA A 223 -36.49 30.65 14.98
CA ALA A 223 -35.84 31.22 16.16
C ALA A 223 -34.66 32.15 15.80
N VAL A 224 -34.51 33.22 16.59
CA VAL A 224 -33.50 34.26 16.38
C VAL A 224 -32.31 34.05 17.30
N LEU A 225 -31.10 34.15 16.75
CA LEU A 225 -29.84 34.20 17.50
C LEU A 225 -29.69 35.57 18.17
N THR A 226 -29.48 35.61 19.48
CA THR A 226 -29.18 36.83 20.24
C THR A 226 -27.97 36.61 21.13
N ARG A 227 -27.02 37.54 21.11
CA ARG A 227 -25.86 37.52 22.02
C ARG A 227 -26.22 38.23 23.32
N ILE A 228 -26.07 37.55 24.45
CA ILE A 228 -26.45 38.06 25.78
C ILE A 228 -25.26 38.76 26.46
N SER A 229 -24.03 38.39 26.09
CA SER A 229 -22.81 38.89 26.74
C SER A 229 -21.76 39.37 25.75
N GLY A 230 -20.90 40.26 26.24
CA GLY A 230 -19.59 40.54 25.64
C GLY A 230 -18.60 39.38 25.86
N PRO A 231 -17.32 39.56 25.51
CA PRO A 231 -16.30 38.52 25.69
C PRO A 231 -16.08 38.23 27.17
N LEU A 232 -16.28 36.98 27.58
CA LEU A 232 -16.10 36.50 28.96
C LEU A 232 -15.06 35.38 29.00
N ASP A 233 -14.40 35.17 30.13
CA ASP A 233 -13.61 33.94 30.34
C ASP A 233 -14.53 32.71 30.44
N GLU A 234 -13.96 31.52 30.26
CA GLU A 234 -14.71 30.26 30.24
C GLU A 234 -15.50 30.01 31.54
N SER A 235 -14.95 30.37 32.70
CA SER A 235 -15.60 30.14 33.99
C SER A 235 -16.78 31.08 34.19
N CYS A 236 -16.63 32.36 33.86
CA CYS A 236 -17.71 33.34 33.91
C CYS A 236 -18.79 33.06 32.85
N ALA A 237 -18.40 32.62 31.64
CA ALA A 237 -19.35 32.24 30.60
C ALA A 237 -20.17 31.00 31.00
N ALA A 238 -19.54 29.99 31.61
CA ALA A 238 -20.24 28.80 32.10
C ALA A 238 -21.17 29.10 33.30
N ALA A 239 -20.75 30.00 34.20
CA ALA A 239 -21.62 30.47 35.28
C ALA A 239 -22.83 31.24 34.73
N LEU A 240 -22.59 32.17 33.80
CA LEU A 240 -23.63 32.97 33.17
C LEU A 240 -24.59 32.10 32.34
N GLU A 241 -24.10 31.11 31.58
CA GLU A 241 -24.95 30.16 30.85
C GLU A 241 -25.91 29.45 31.81
N LYS A 242 -25.42 28.95 32.94
CA LYS A 242 -26.24 28.27 33.95
C LYS A 242 -27.27 29.20 34.59
N ASP A 243 -26.90 30.43 34.88
CA ASP A 243 -27.81 31.41 35.48
C ASP A 243 -28.90 31.85 34.50
N GLN A 244 -28.56 32.01 33.21
CA GLN A 244 -29.55 32.27 32.16
C GLN A 244 -30.51 31.09 31.99
N ILE A 245 -30.01 29.85 31.99
CA ILE A 245 -30.86 28.65 31.94
C ILE A 245 -31.83 28.61 33.12
N LYS A 246 -31.37 28.92 34.34
CA LYS A 246 -32.24 28.99 35.53
C LYS A 246 -33.29 30.09 35.38
N LYS A 247 -32.88 31.28 34.95
CA LYS A 247 -33.76 32.44 34.78
C LYS A 247 -34.87 32.15 33.75
N PHE A 248 -34.52 31.66 32.57
CA PHE A 248 -35.54 31.35 31.56
C PHE A 248 -36.47 30.21 32.01
N ARG A 249 -35.98 29.26 32.79
CA ARG A 249 -36.81 28.23 33.41
C ARG A 249 -37.78 28.81 34.44
N THR A 250 -37.35 29.75 35.30
CA THR A 250 -38.25 30.43 36.25
C THR A 250 -39.26 31.33 35.55
N ASP A 251 -38.87 31.93 34.43
CA ASP A 251 -39.72 32.81 33.61
C ASP A 251 -40.72 32.02 32.74
N GLY A 252 -40.76 30.68 32.87
CA GLY A 252 -41.72 29.80 32.21
C GLY A 252 -41.42 29.45 30.76
N TRP A 253 -40.15 29.55 30.33
CA TRP A 253 -39.74 29.15 28.98
C TRP A 253 -39.51 27.64 28.86
N ILE A 254 -39.83 27.10 27.68
CA ILE A 254 -39.57 25.72 27.30
C ILE A 254 -38.11 25.63 26.83
N MET A 255 -37.28 24.96 27.62
CA MET A 255 -35.85 24.82 27.36
C MET A 255 -35.56 23.73 26.32
N ALA A 256 -34.75 24.05 25.31
CA ALA A 256 -34.25 23.10 24.32
C ALA A 256 -32.91 22.43 24.74
N ASN A 257 -32.34 22.81 25.88
CA ASN A 257 -31.15 22.19 26.46
C ASN A 257 -31.49 20.82 27.09
N ALA A 258 -30.74 19.76 26.76
CA ALA A 258 -31.05 18.39 27.21
C ALA A 258 -30.75 18.10 28.69
N ASP A 259 -29.78 18.80 29.29
CA ASP A 259 -29.44 18.76 30.72
C ASP A 259 -29.07 20.19 31.20
N GLY A 260 -28.94 20.41 32.51
CA GLY A 260 -28.80 21.69 33.23
C GLY A 260 -27.65 22.65 32.88
N GLY A 261 -27.13 22.61 31.66
CA GLY A 261 -26.04 23.47 31.16
C GLY A 261 -24.65 22.99 31.58
N GLY A 262 -23.65 23.16 30.71
CA GLY A 262 -22.24 22.90 31.03
C GLY A 262 -21.59 21.65 30.44
N ALA A 263 -22.22 20.93 29.51
CA ALA A 263 -21.54 19.87 28.77
C ALA A 263 -20.70 20.48 27.64
N VAL A 264 -19.43 20.79 27.95
CA VAL A 264 -18.44 21.20 26.94
C VAL A 264 -18.23 20.03 25.98
N GLY A 265 -18.64 20.23 24.72
CA GLY A 265 -18.47 19.27 23.65
C GLY A 265 -17.00 18.83 23.50
N LYS A 266 -16.81 17.56 23.10
CA LYS A 266 -15.55 16.84 23.05
C LYS A 266 -14.35 17.68 22.57
N GLY A 267 -13.34 17.74 23.44
CA GLY A 267 -11.94 17.90 23.08
C GLY A 267 -11.36 19.27 23.39
N ILE A 268 -11.15 19.59 24.67
CA ILE A 268 -10.26 20.67 25.07
C ILE A 268 -9.34 20.17 26.18
N ASP A 269 -8.05 20.44 26.01
CA ASP A 269 -7.01 20.17 27.00
C ASP A 269 -7.35 20.88 28.31
N ARG A 270 -7.40 20.10 29.39
CA ARG A 270 -7.80 20.50 30.75
C ARG A 270 -6.84 21.50 31.43
N TRP A 271 -5.89 22.08 30.70
CA TRP A 271 -4.63 22.55 31.25
C TRP A 271 -4.37 24.02 30.88
N ASN A 272 -4.74 24.93 31.81
CA ASN A 272 -4.32 26.34 31.79
C ASN A 272 -3.15 26.56 32.77
N LYS A 273 -2.49 27.73 32.73
CA LYS A 273 -1.28 28.02 33.52
C LYS A 273 -1.52 27.87 35.03
N GLU A 274 -2.66 28.34 35.52
CA GLU A 274 -3.06 28.31 36.93
C GLU A 274 -3.34 26.88 37.40
N GLU A 275 -4.02 26.08 36.58
CA GLU A 275 -4.31 24.67 36.86
C GLU A 275 -3.03 23.83 36.81
N CYS A 276 -2.17 24.07 35.82
CA CYS A 276 -0.83 23.50 35.76
C CYS A 276 -0.02 23.86 37.01
N ARG A 277 -0.10 25.12 37.49
CA ARG A 277 0.56 25.56 38.73
C ARG A 277 0.01 24.87 39.97
N ARG A 278 -1.32 24.77 40.09
CA ARG A 278 -2.00 24.13 41.21
C ARG A 278 -1.66 22.64 41.30
N VAL A 279 -1.63 21.97 40.16
CA VAL A 279 -1.33 20.54 40.08
C VAL A 279 0.17 20.28 40.20
N ALA A 280 1.01 21.18 39.69
CA ALA A 280 2.46 21.18 39.94
C ALA A 280 2.79 21.40 41.42
N LEU A 281 2.06 22.27 42.15
CA LEU A 281 2.23 22.45 43.60
C LEU A 281 1.97 21.15 44.38
N LYS A 282 0.98 20.36 43.95
CA LYS A 282 0.72 19.03 44.53
C LYS A 282 1.82 18.01 44.21
N CYS A 283 2.53 18.22 43.11
CA CYS A 283 3.60 17.34 42.66
C CYS A 283 4.94 17.88 43.19
N GLY A 284 5.51 17.25 44.21
CA GLY A 284 6.78 17.70 44.80
C GLY A 284 7.99 17.79 43.85
N SER A 285 7.88 17.40 42.57
CA SER A 285 8.93 17.57 41.54
C SER A 285 8.37 17.65 40.11
N ARG A 286 9.16 18.19 39.17
CA ARG A 286 8.85 18.17 37.72
C ARG A 286 8.57 16.75 37.19
N ARG A 287 9.30 15.75 37.67
CA ARG A 287 9.11 14.35 37.29
C ARG A 287 7.80 13.77 37.83
N ALA A 288 7.43 14.12 39.06
CA ALA A 288 6.12 13.75 39.61
C ALA A 288 4.98 14.41 38.83
N PHE A 289 5.17 15.68 38.42
CA PHE A 289 4.22 16.40 37.58
C PHE A 289 4.09 15.76 36.19
N GLN A 290 5.19 15.40 35.53
CA GLN A 290 5.20 14.68 34.25
C GLN A 290 4.53 13.31 34.35
N LYS A 291 4.84 12.53 35.40
CA LYS A 291 4.34 11.16 35.55
C LYS A 291 2.85 11.12 35.88
N ASN A 292 2.40 11.98 36.80
CA ASN A 292 1.03 11.96 37.30
C ASN A 292 0.09 12.81 36.44
N PHE A 293 0.61 13.87 35.81
CA PHE A 293 -0.16 14.87 35.07
C PHE A 293 0.53 15.23 33.76
N GLY A 294 0.86 14.21 32.96
CA GLY A 294 1.60 14.36 31.71
C GLY A 294 0.96 15.32 30.69
N GLY A 295 -0.37 15.41 30.66
CA GLY A 295 -1.08 16.40 29.84
C GLY A 295 -0.73 17.84 30.26
N GLY A 296 -0.80 18.15 31.55
CA GLY A 296 -0.47 19.48 32.08
C GLY A 296 1.00 19.81 31.95
N TYR A 297 1.87 18.81 32.10
CA TYR A 297 3.31 18.96 31.85
C TYR A 297 3.60 19.34 30.40
N ASN A 298 2.97 18.68 29.44
CA ASN A 298 3.14 18.99 28.02
C ASN A 298 2.56 20.36 27.66
N SER A 299 1.38 20.72 28.18
CA SER A 299 0.80 22.05 28.01
C SER A 299 1.70 23.14 28.58
N ALA A 300 2.31 22.92 29.75
CA ALA A 300 3.27 23.85 30.35
C ALA A 300 4.57 23.98 29.53
N ILE A 301 5.01 22.93 28.82
CA ILE A 301 6.15 22.99 27.89
C ILE A 301 5.79 23.78 26.64
N HIS A 302 4.69 23.43 25.97
CA HIS A 302 4.32 24.04 24.69
C HIS A 302 4.04 25.54 24.80
N ASN A 303 3.59 26.00 25.96
CA ASN A 303 3.31 27.41 26.23
C ASN A 303 4.43 28.12 27.02
N GLY A 304 5.56 27.44 27.31
CA GLY A 304 6.68 28.04 28.04
C GLY A 304 6.42 28.34 29.53
N TRP A 305 5.32 27.88 30.11
CA TRP A 305 4.96 28.12 31.51
C TRP A 305 5.77 27.30 32.51
N LEU A 306 6.52 26.30 32.07
CA LEU A 306 7.20 25.35 32.96
C LEU A 306 8.18 26.06 33.90
N GLU A 307 9.02 26.96 33.39
CA GLU A 307 10.00 27.68 34.22
C GLU A 307 9.32 28.64 35.21
N GLU A 308 8.26 29.32 34.78
CA GLU A 308 7.51 30.28 35.58
C GLU A 308 6.66 29.62 36.69
N ILE A 309 6.08 28.46 36.39
CA ILE A 309 5.33 27.66 37.37
C ILE A 309 6.28 27.16 38.46
N PHE A 310 7.45 26.63 38.07
CA PHE A 310 8.39 26.03 39.01
C PHE A 310 9.34 27.03 39.69
N SER A 311 9.51 28.24 39.17
CA SER A 311 10.28 29.32 39.82
C SER A 311 9.60 29.81 41.10
N SER A 312 8.26 29.82 41.11
CA SER A 312 7.45 30.27 42.24
C SER A 312 7.14 29.19 43.29
N LEU A 313 7.62 27.96 43.08
CA LEU A 313 7.37 26.83 43.97
C LEU A 313 8.59 26.54 44.87
N PRO A 314 8.40 26.11 46.13
CA PRO A 314 9.49 25.86 47.09
C PRO A 314 10.59 24.92 46.58
N ASN A 315 10.26 24.07 45.61
CA ASN A 315 11.15 23.01 45.12
C ASN A 315 11.93 23.39 43.83
N GLN A 316 11.83 24.64 43.35
CA GLN A 316 12.52 25.20 42.16
C GLN A 316 12.58 24.28 40.93
N GLY A 317 11.63 23.34 40.82
CA GLY A 317 11.64 22.31 39.81
C GLY A 317 13.00 21.64 39.60
N LYS A 318 13.68 21.16 40.66
CA LYS A 318 14.93 20.38 40.52
C LYS A 318 14.69 19.18 39.58
N LEU A 319 14.95 19.37 38.29
CA LEU A 319 15.39 18.31 37.40
C LEU A 319 16.67 17.80 38.06
N ARG A 320 16.67 16.52 38.44
CA ARG A 320 17.84 15.67 38.70
C ARG A 320 19.04 16.47 39.20
N VAL A 321 19.29 16.48 40.52
CA VAL A 321 20.48 17.02 41.20
C VAL A 321 21.66 17.13 40.22
N ASP A 322 21.73 18.29 39.55
CA ASP A 322 22.67 18.48 38.45
C ASP A 322 24.01 18.84 39.09
N THR A 323 25.08 18.33 38.50
CA THR A 323 26.49 18.69 38.72
C THR A 323 27.13 18.57 40.12
N GLY A 324 26.40 18.54 41.24
CA GLY A 324 27.00 18.60 42.59
C GLY A 324 27.03 17.30 43.41
N PHE A 325 26.18 16.31 43.11
CA PHE A 325 26.11 15.08 43.95
C PHE A 325 27.28 14.12 43.69
N TRP A 326 27.79 14.13 42.46
CA TRP A 326 28.92 13.31 42.01
C TRP A 326 30.11 14.24 41.76
N THR A 327 30.81 14.58 42.83
CA THR A 327 32.11 15.26 42.77
C THR A 327 33.20 14.27 42.35
N GLU A 328 34.31 14.78 41.81
CA GLU A 328 35.47 13.95 41.43
C GLU A 328 35.97 13.13 42.63
N ASP A 329 36.07 13.76 43.80
CA ASP A 329 36.51 13.11 45.04
C ASP A 329 35.60 11.94 45.45
N LYS A 330 34.28 12.14 45.43
CA LYS A 330 33.32 11.10 45.81
C LYS A 330 33.29 9.94 44.81
N LEU A 331 33.48 10.24 43.52
CA LEU A 331 33.61 9.21 42.49
C LEU A 331 34.92 8.44 42.66
N HIS A 332 36.00 9.11 43.04
CA HIS A 332 37.30 8.51 43.31
C HIS A 332 37.26 7.60 44.55
N GLU A 333 36.66 8.04 45.66
CA GLU A 333 36.49 7.24 46.87
C GLU A 333 35.73 5.92 46.57
N LEU A 334 34.62 6.00 45.84
CA LEU A 334 33.84 4.82 45.46
C LEU A 334 34.57 3.92 44.46
N ALA A 335 35.37 4.52 43.57
CA ALA A 335 36.20 3.77 42.63
C ALA A 335 37.31 2.99 43.35
N MET A 336 37.93 3.56 44.40
CA MET A 336 38.99 2.91 45.19
C MET A 336 38.50 1.69 45.99
N VAL A 337 37.21 1.61 46.30
CA VAL A 337 36.60 0.44 46.97
C VAL A 337 36.38 -0.72 45.99
N CYS A 338 36.43 -0.48 44.67
CA CYS A 338 36.13 -1.48 43.65
C CYS A 338 37.39 -1.92 42.91
N GLU A 339 37.70 -3.21 42.82
CA GLU A 339 38.95 -3.72 42.22
C GLU A 339 39.06 -3.44 40.71
N SER A 340 37.94 -3.17 40.03
CA SER A 340 37.93 -2.88 38.60
C SER A 340 36.80 -1.94 38.17
N ARG A 341 36.94 -1.31 37.00
CA ARG A 341 35.88 -0.54 36.33
C ARG A 341 34.59 -1.34 36.16
N ASN A 342 34.70 -2.64 35.89
CA ASN A 342 33.54 -3.52 35.72
C ASN A 342 32.86 -3.85 37.06
N GLU A 343 33.63 -3.97 38.15
CA GLU A 343 33.08 -4.09 39.48
C GLU A 343 32.43 -2.79 39.94
N PHE A 344 33.07 -1.64 39.65
CA PHE A 344 32.50 -0.31 39.88
C PHE A 344 31.18 -0.10 39.13
N LEU A 345 31.09 -0.57 37.88
CA LEU A 345 29.83 -0.59 37.12
C LEU A 345 28.76 -1.47 37.80
N LYS A 346 29.14 -2.62 38.36
CA LYS A 346 28.18 -3.54 39.00
C LYS A 346 27.71 -3.07 40.37
N LYS A 347 28.63 -2.64 41.23
CA LYS A 347 28.33 -2.19 42.61
C LYS A 347 27.74 -0.78 42.62
N HIS A 348 28.23 0.10 41.76
CA HIS A 348 27.83 1.51 41.72
C HIS A 348 27.50 1.99 40.29
N PRO A 349 26.45 1.43 39.64
CA PRO A 349 26.11 1.72 38.25
C PRO A 349 25.83 3.20 38.00
N ASN A 350 25.19 3.89 38.94
CA ASN A 350 24.90 5.32 38.84
C ASN A 350 26.17 6.19 38.96
N ALA A 351 27.12 5.80 39.81
CA ALA A 351 28.40 6.49 39.96
C ALA A 351 29.27 6.30 38.72
N TYR A 352 29.33 5.06 38.20
CA TYR A 352 30.01 4.75 36.94
C TYR A 352 29.46 5.58 35.78
N GLN A 353 28.13 5.64 35.63
CA GLN A 353 27.50 6.42 34.57
C GLN A 353 27.76 7.92 34.73
N ALA A 354 27.79 8.44 35.96
CA ALA A 354 28.13 9.84 36.22
C ALA A 354 29.59 10.13 35.82
N ALA A 355 30.53 9.29 36.23
CA ALA A 355 31.94 9.40 35.83
C ALA A 355 32.14 9.30 34.32
N ALA A 356 31.39 8.42 33.64
CA ALA A 356 31.42 8.26 32.19
C ALA A 356 30.90 9.52 31.47
N ASN A 357 29.77 10.05 31.91
CA ASN A 357 29.17 11.26 31.33
C ASN A 357 30.05 12.50 31.52
N GLN A 358 30.77 12.58 32.66
CA GLN A 358 31.72 13.65 32.96
C GLN A 358 33.12 13.42 32.37
N LYS A 359 33.36 12.28 31.68
CA LYS A 359 34.67 11.86 31.16
C LYS A 359 35.78 11.80 32.23
N LEU A 360 35.41 11.51 33.48
CA LEU A 360 36.33 11.41 34.62
C LEU A 360 36.81 9.96 34.88
N LEU A 361 36.28 8.96 34.16
CA LEU A 361 36.64 7.54 34.37
C LEU A 361 38.16 7.28 34.34
N ASP A 362 38.89 7.90 33.42
CA ASP A 362 40.35 7.70 33.34
C ASP A 362 41.11 8.43 34.46
N ARG A 363 40.54 9.51 35.01
CA ARG A 363 41.12 10.26 36.12
C ARG A 363 40.88 9.56 37.46
N ILE A 364 39.65 9.16 37.76
CA ILE A 364 39.31 8.48 39.03
C ILE A 364 39.95 7.09 39.16
N PHE A 365 40.32 6.46 38.03
CA PHE A 365 41.03 5.18 38.01
C PHE A 365 42.53 5.31 37.72
N LYS A 366 43.10 6.53 37.68
CA LYS A 366 44.52 6.73 37.34
C LYS A 366 45.44 6.04 38.34
N ASP A 367 45.11 6.17 39.62
CA ASP A 367 45.90 5.63 40.74
C ASP A 367 45.40 4.25 41.21
N HIS A 368 44.44 3.68 40.49
CA HIS A 368 43.89 2.36 40.76
C HIS A 368 44.79 1.26 40.16
N PRO A 369 44.98 0.10 40.84
CA PRO A 369 45.63 -1.07 40.26
C PRO A 369 45.13 -1.38 38.83
N HIS A 370 46.07 -1.50 37.89
CA HIS A 370 45.82 -1.72 36.46
C HIS A 370 44.85 -0.72 35.80
N GLN A 371 44.75 0.51 36.32
CA GLN A 371 43.80 1.53 35.85
C GLN A 371 42.33 1.06 35.89
N GLY A 372 42.03 0.07 36.73
CA GLY A 372 40.73 -0.60 36.82
C GLY A 372 40.38 -1.49 35.62
N LEU A 373 41.33 -1.77 34.71
CA LEU A 373 41.18 -2.63 33.55
C LEU A 373 41.69 -4.05 33.84
N ILE A 374 41.01 -4.78 34.73
CA ILE A 374 41.28 -6.20 34.93
C ILE A 374 40.73 -6.96 33.71
N LYS A 375 41.61 -7.34 32.77
CA LYS A 375 41.24 -8.31 31.73
C LYS A 375 40.97 -9.65 32.41
N LYS A 376 39.74 -10.17 32.30
CA LYS A 376 39.48 -11.57 32.61
C LYS A 376 40.41 -12.42 31.75
N LYS A 377 41.17 -13.33 32.37
CA LYS A 377 41.72 -14.50 31.71
C LYS A 377 40.51 -15.35 31.26
N ASN A 378 39.88 -14.97 30.15
CA ASN A 378 38.85 -15.80 29.54
C ASN A 378 39.50 -17.14 29.25
N GLY A 379 38.97 -18.23 29.83
CA GLY A 379 39.40 -19.57 29.48
C GLY A 379 39.28 -19.75 27.98
N THR A 380 40.40 -19.67 27.28
CA THR A 380 40.50 -19.87 25.85
C THR A 380 40.20 -21.33 25.59
N TRP A 381 39.04 -21.61 24.99
CA TRP A 381 38.75 -22.92 24.44
C TRP A 381 39.80 -23.26 23.39
N SER A 382 40.62 -24.27 23.66
CA SER A 382 41.55 -24.83 22.69
C SER A 382 40.81 -25.69 21.68
N LEU A 383 41.39 -25.91 20.50
CA LEU A 383 40.85 -26.81 19.48
C LEU A 383 40.60 -28.22 20.06
N ALA A 384 41.52 -28.74 20.86
CA ALA A 384 41.39 -30.04 21.52
C ALA A 384 40.19 -30.10 22.50
N ALA A 385 39.94 -29.02 23.26
CA ALA A 385 38.78 -28.94 24.15
C ALA A 385 37.46 -28.87 23.36
N CYS A 386 37.44 -28.15 22.24
CA CYS A 386 36.31 -28.13 21.31
C CYS A 386 36.08 -29.49 20.65
N GLN A 387 37.13 -30.22 20.28
CA GLN A 387 37.06 -31.60 19.74
C GLN A 387 36.48 -32.58 20.74
N ALA A 388 36.93 -32.54 22.00
CA ALA A 388 36.39 -33.40 23.07
C ALA A 388 34.91 -33.12 23.36
N ALA A 389 34.49 -31.86 23.29
CA ALA A 389 33.09 -31.47 23.44
C ALA A 389 32.24 -31.84 22.20
N ALA A 390 32.77 -31.68 20.99
CA ALA A 390 32.07 -32.03 19.74
C ALA A 390 31.84 -33.54 19.58
N LYS A 391 32.77 -34.38 20.07
CA LYS A 391 32.61 -35.85 20.09
C LYS A 391 31.44 -36.33 20.98
N GLN A 392 31.02 -35.52 21.96
CA GLN A 392 29.88 -35.84 22.83
C GLN A 392 28.53 -35.45 22.22
N CYS A 393 28.53 -34.82 21.05
CA CYS A 393 27.34 -34.32 20.37
C CYS A 393 27.18 -34.99 19.01
N THR A 394 25.94 -35.28 18.63
CA THR A 394 25.61 -35.94 17.37
C THR A 394 25.55 -34.95 16.20
N ASP A 395 25.00 -33.76 16.45
CA ASP A 395 24.85 -32.69 15.45
C ASP A 395 25.32 -31.33 16.00
N ARG A 396 25.53 -30.36 15.10
CA ARG A 396 25.99 -29.01 15.46
C ARG A 396 25.00 -28.28 16.37
N LYS A 397 23.71 -28.64 16.33
CA LYS A 397 22.67 -28.02 17.15
C LYS A 397 22.80 -28.46 18.60
N GLU A 398 22.96 -29.76 18.84
CA GLU A 398 23.22 -30.33 20.16
C GLU A 398 24.52 -29.74 20.75
N PHE A 399 25.56 -29.57 19.93
CA PHE A 399 26.81 -28.94 20.34
C PHE A 399 26.64 -27.48 20.78
N LYS A 400 25.81 -26.71 20.08
CA LYS A 400 25.47 -25.33 20.48
C LYS A 400 24.69 -25.27 21.79
N GLU A 401 23.76 -26.19 22.00
CA GLU A 401 22.88 -26.21 23.17
C GLU A 401 23.62 -26.70 24.43
N ARG A 402 24.43 -27.76 24.31
CA ARG A 402 25.19 -28.33 25.44
C ARG A 402 26.49 -27.58 25.74
N PHE A 403 27.18 -27.08 24.71
CA PHE A 403 28.48 -26.42 24.86
C PHE A 403 28.55 -25.06 24.14
N PRO A 404 27.75 -24.05 24.57
CA PRO A 404 27.65 -22.76 23.88
C PRO A 404 28.98 -22.00 23.80
N GLY A 405 29.84 -22.13 24.83
CA GLY A 405 31.18 -21.51 24.84
C GLY A 405 32.15 -22.14 23.84
N ALA A 406 32.16 -23.46 23.76
CA ALA A 406 32.98 -24.21 22.79
C ALA A 406 32.49 -23.96 21.35
N HIS A 407 31.16 -23.94 21.15
CA HIS A 407 30.56 -23.59 19.87
C HIS A 407 30.93 -22.17 19.43
N ALA A 408 30.86 -21.17 20.33
CA ALA A 408 31.25 -19.81 20.01
C ALA A 408 32.74 -19.69 19.60
N ALA A 409 33.62 -20.42 20.29
CA ALA A 409 35.04 -20.49 19.94
C ALA A 409 35.26 -21.19 18.58
N ALA A 410 34.55 -22.29 18.32
CA ALA A 410 34.61 -23.01 17.06
C ALA A 410 34.09 -22.18 15.88
N VAL A 411 33.04 -21.38 16.07
CA VAL A 411 32.56 -20.42 15.05
C VAL A 411 33.61 -19.34 14.80
N LYS A 412 34.15 -18.73 15.86
CA LYS A 412 35.11 -17.63 15.77
C LYS A 412 36.40 -18.03 15.05
N ASN A 413 36.84 -19.28 15.24
CA ASN A 413 38.08 -19.80 14.66
C ASN A 413 37.85 -20.72 13.45
N HIS A 414 36.62 -20.80 12.92
CA HIS A 414 36.24 -21.63 11.76
C HIS A 414 36.50 -23.15 11.93
N TRP A 415 36.46 -23.67 13.16
CA TRP A 415 36.70 -25.09 13.45
C TRP A 415 35.47 -25.98 13.27
N LEU A 416 34.26 -25.44 13.08
CA LEU A 416 33.03 -26.24 13.06
C LEU A 416 33.02 -27.35 11.98
N ASP A 417 33.62 -27.11 10.82
CA ASP A 417 33.64 -28.12 9.76
C ASP A 417 34.65 -29.25 10.08
N GLU A 418 35.85 -28.89 10.57
CA GLU A 418 36.88 -29.83 11.03
C GLU A 418 36.38 -30.68 12.22
N LEU A 419 35.68 -30.07 13.18
CA LEU A 419 35.16 -30.74 14.37
C LEU A 419 34.10 -31.81 14.05
N PHE A 420 33.39 -31.65 12.94
CA PHE A 420 32.25 -32.50 12.56
C PHE A 420 32.48 -33.26 11.25
N GLU A 421 33.69 -33.26 10.69
CA GLU A 421 33.99 -33.89 9.40
C GLU A 421 33.66 -35.39 9.40
N ASN A 422 33.97 -36.08 10.51
CA ASN A 422 33.77 -37.52 10.70
C ASN A 422 32.39 -37.89 11.27
N HIS A 423 31.51 -36.91 11.52
CA HIS A 423 30.15 -37.19 11.99
C HIS A 423 29.26 -37.55 10.80
N ALA A 424 28.33 -38.48 10.99
CA ALA A 424 27.37 -38.84 9.96
C ALA A 424 26.59 -37.60 9.49
N GLY A 425 26.81 -37.16 8.24
CA GLY A 425 26.23 -35.93 7.69
C GLY A 425 27.02 -34.65 7.97
N HIS A 426 28.31 -34.73 8.30
CA HIS A 426 29.19 -33.59 8.63
C HIS A 426 28.66 -32.69 9.77
N GLY A 427 27.91 -33.29 10.70
CA GLY A 427 27.24 -32.60 11.81
C GLY A 427 25.92 -31.91 11.43
N TYR A 428 25.39 -32.16 10.23
CA TYR A 428 24.08 -31.69 9.79
C TYR A 428 23.05 -32.83 9.83
N ARG A 429 21.81 -32.51 10.21
CA ARG A 429 20.71 -33.47 10.16
C ARG A 429 20.44 -33.90 8.71
N LYS A 430 20.36 -35.22 8.47
CA LYS A 430 19.90 -35.76 7.19
C LYS A 430 18.44 -35.38 7.00
N ASN A 431 18.12 -34.64 5.93
CA ASN A 431 16.75 -34.24 5.62
C ASN A 431 15.89 -35.50 5.38
N ALA A 432 14.68 -35.54 5.95
CA ALA A 432 13.72 -36.59 5.63
C ALA A 432 13.42 -36.57 4.12
N GLU A 433 13.63 -37.69 3.45
CA GLU A 433 13.28 -37.86 2.04
C GLU A 433 11.80 -38.21 1.96
N TRP A 434 11.03 -37.33 1.32
CA TRP A 434 9.60 -37.53 1.08
C TRP A 434 9.39 -38.12 -0.30
N ASP A 435 8.63 -39.20 -0.44
CA ASP A 435 8.23 -39.70 -1.76
C ASP A 435 7.05 -38.89 -2.33
N TYR A 436 6.74 -39.06 -3.63
CA TYR A 436 5.67 -38.29 -4.28
C TYR A 436 4.28 -38.65 -3.72
N ASP A 437 4.06 -39.92 -3.38
CA ASP A 437 2.74 -40.42 -2.96
C ASP A 437 2.40 -39.96 -1.53
N GLN A 438 3.38 -39.95 -0.64
CA GLN A 438 3.33 -39.34 0.69
C GLN A 438 3.02 -37.85 0.59
N LEU A 439 3.72 -37.11 -0.29
CA LEU A 439 3.43 -35.69 -0.50
C LEU A 439 2.01 -35.46 -1.03
N SER A 440 1.56 -36.29 -1.99
CA SER A 440 0.22 -36.23 -2.57
C SER A 440 -0.87 -36.51 -1.53
N ALA A 441 -0.67 -37.51 -0.66
CA ALA A 441 -1.59 -37.84 0.42
C ALA A 441 -1.74 -36.70 1.44
N LEU A 442 -0.63 -36.04 1.82
CA LEU A 442 -0.65 -34.90 2.74
C LEU A 442 -1.30 -33.65 2.11
N VAL A 443 -1.06 -33.42 0.81
CA VAL A 443 -1.65 -32.29 0.08
C VAL A 443 -3.16 -32.39 0.00
N LYS A 444 -3.74 -33.58 -0.17
CA LYS A 444 -5.20 -33.80 -0.15
C LYS A 444 -5.86 -33.41 1.17
N GLN A 445 -5.12 -33.37 2.28
CA GLN A 445 -5.62 -32.99 3.60
C GLN A 445 -5.56 -31.47 3.86
N CYS A 446 -4.98 -30.70 2.94
CA CYS A 446 -4.73 -29.27 3.11
C CYS A 446 -5.46 -28.46 2.05
N ALA A 447 -6.25 -27.45 2.44
CA ALA A 447 -7.00 -26.62 1.50
C ALA A 447 -6.09 -25.66 0.70
N THR A 448 -4.94 -25.27 1.28
CA THR A 448 -3.99 -24.33 0.67
C THR A 448 -2.53 -24.74 0.87
N ARG A 449 -1.63 -24.24 0.03
CA ARG A 449 -0.16 -24.33 0.16
C ARG A 449 0.32 -23.74 1.48
N SER A 450 -0.31 -22.66 1.95
CA SER A 450 0.00 -22.05 3.25
C SER A 450 -0.34 -23.00 4.40
N GLU A 451 -1.50 -23.65 4.32
CA GLU A 451 -1.90 -24.67 5.29
C GLU A 451 -0.98 -25.90 5.24
N PHE A 452 -0.60 -26.35 4.04
CA PHE A 452 0.37 -27.43 3.85
C PHE A 452 1.74 -27.09 4.45
N LYS A 453 2.20 -25.84 4.29
CA LYS A 453 3.42 -25.34 4.95
C LYS A 453 3.31 -25.33 6.48
N MET A 454 2.16 -24.91 7.01
CA MET A 454 1.95 -24.82 8.46
C MET A 454 1.85 -26.20 9.13
N LYS A 455 1.08 -27.12 8.53
CA LYS A 455 0.86 -28.46 9.08
C LYS A 455 2.02 -29.42 8.80
N HIS A 456 2.67 -29.29 7.63
CA HIS A 456 3.68 -30.23 7.16
C HIS A 456 4.91 -29.51 6.59
N ALA A 457 5.58 -28.69 7.40
CA ALA A 457 6.72 -27.85 6.99
C ALA A 457 7.85 -28.66 6.30
N GLY A 458 8.22 -29.82 6.84
CA GLY A 458 9.26 -30.68 6.25
C GLY A 458 8.88 -31.24 4.88
N ALA A 459 7.62 -31.67 4.72
CA ALA A 459 7.07 -32.17 3.46
C ALA A 459 6.96 -31.05 2.42
N TYR A 460 6.50 -29.87 2.85
CA TYR A 460 6.45 -28.66 2.03
C TYR A 460 7.83 -28.28 1.49
N GLU A 461 8.86 -28.25 2.34
CA GLU A 461 10.22 -27.95 1.87
C GLU A 461 10.77 -29.04 0.94
N GLY A 462 10.46 -30.31 1.20
CA GLY A 462 10.76 -31.42 0.28
C GLY A 462 10.15 -31.20 -1.11
N ALA A 463 8.89 -30.81 -1.17
CA ALA A 463 8.18 -30.49 -2.40
C ALA A 463 8.73 -29.24 -3.11
N VAL A 464 9.14 -28.20 -2.37
CA VAL A 464 9.78 -26.98 -2.91
C VAL A 464 11.11 -27.31 -3.57
N ARG A 465 12.00 -28.03 -2.86
CA ARG A 465 13.34 -28.38 -3.38
C ARG A 465 13.27 -29.17 -4.69
N ARG A 466 12.22 -30.00 -4.85
CA ARG A 466 11.97 -30.81 -6.04
C ARG A 466 11.05 -30.14 -7.08
N ARG A 467 10.60 -28.91 -6.84
CA ARG A 467 9.66 -28.17 -7.72
C ARG A 467 8.35 -28.92 -8.00
N LEU A 468 7.88 -29.71 -7.03
CA LEU A 468 6.69 -30.55 -7.16
C LEU A 468 5.40 -29.85 -6.70
N LEU A 469 5.49 -28.69 -6.04
CA LEU A 469 4.32 -27.99 -5.49
C LEU A 469 3.22 -27.70 -6.52
N ASP A 470 3.59 -27.29 -7.75
CA ASP A 470 2.61 -26.98 -8.78
C ASP A 470 1.90 -28.23 -9.30
N HIS A 471 2.63 -29.35 -9.43
CA HIS A 471 2.08 -30.64 -9.82
C HIS A 471 1.16 -31.23 -8.74
N LEU A 472 1.58 -31.15 -7.47
CA LEU A 472 0.81 -31.67 -6.34
C LEU A 472 -0.53 -30.92 -6.15
N PHE A 473 -0.55 -29.62 -6.40
CA PHE A 473 -1.76 -28.79 -6.26
C PHE A 473 -2.51 -28.55 -7.59
N ALA A 474 -2.13 -29.19 -8.70
CA ALA A 474 -2.69 -28.92 -10.02
C ALA A 474 -4.22 -29.12 -10.11
N MET A 475 -4.74 -30.11 -9.38
CA MET A 475 -6.16 -30.47 -9.32
C MET A 475 -6.89 -29.84 -8.11
N HIS A 476 -6.18 -29.08 -7.28
CA HIS A 476 -6.72 -28.51 -6.06
C HIS A 476 -7.53 -27.23 -6.37
N PRO A 477 -8.65 -26.96 -5.66
CA PRO A 477 -9.34 -25.68 -5.76
C PRO A 477 -8.36 -24.50 -5.59
N ASN A 478 -8.38 -23.56 -6.54
CA ASN A 478 -7.46 -22.42 -6.65
C ASN A 478 -5.95 -22.77 -6.71
N GLN A 479 -5.59 -23.98 -7.16
CA GLN A 479 -4.22 -24.51 -7.20
C GLN A 479 -3.45 -24.41 -5.87
N GLY A 480 -4.20 -24.48 -4.76
CA GLY A 480 -3.68 -24.37 -3.41
C GLY A 480 -3.39 -22.93 -2.95
N PHE A 481 -3.80 -21.90 -3.67
CA PHE A 481 -3.69 -20.52 -3.20
C PHE A 481 -4.95 -20.07 -2.44
N LYS A 482 -4.78 -19.27 -1.38
CA LYS A 482 -5.90 -18.61 -0.67
C LYS A 482 -6.65 -17.65 -1.60
N SER A 483 -5.92 -16.95 -2.45
CA SER A 483 -6.41 -16.20 -3.62
C SER A 483 -5.32 -16.27 -4.68
N ILE A 484 -5.70 -16.42 -5.96
CA ILE A 484 -4.73 -16.52 -7.05
C ILE A 484 -3.95 -15.19 -7.12
N PRO A 485 -2.61 -15.20 -6.96
CA PRO A 485 -1.83 -13.97 -6.97
C PRO A 485 -2.01 -13.16 -8.27
N PRO A 486 -2.01 -11.81 -8.22
CA PRO A 486 -2.04 -10.98 -9.41
C PRO A 486 -0.89 -11.36 -10.35
N GLY A 487 -1.20 -11.66 -11.62
CA GLY A 487 -0.20 -12.07 -12.61
C GLY A 487 0.13 -13.56 -12.65
N PHE A 488 -0.46 -14.40 -11.78
CA PHE A 488 -0.27 -15.85 -11.82
C PHE A 488 -0.66 -16.46 -13.18
N TRP A 489 -1.79 -16.04 -13.74
CA TRP A 489 -2.19 -16.42 -15.09
C TRP A 489 -1.50 -15.50 -16.10
N THR A 490 -0.53 -16.04 -16.83
CA THR A 490 0.09 -15.41 -18.00
C THR A 490 -0.44 -16.05 -19.28
N PHE A 491 -0.24 -15.39 -20.43
CA PHE A 491 -0.69 -15.93 -21.71
C PHE A 491 -0.03 -17.29 -22.01
N GLU A 492 1.26 -17.41 -21.72
CA GLU A 492 2.07 -18.62 -21.93
C GLU A 492 1.58 -19.78 -21.06
N ARG A 493 1.30 -19.52 -19.78
CA ARG A 493 0.79 -20.55 -18.86
C ARG A 493 -0.57 -21.06 -19.30
N VAL A 494 -1.47 -20.16 -19.72
CA VAL A 494 -2.78 -20.58 -20.24
C VAL A 494 -2.62 -21.32 -21.57
N SER A 495 -1.71 -20.90 -22.46
CA SER A 495 -1.42 -21.57 -23.73
C SER A 495 -0.93 -23.01 -23.55
N GLU A 496 -0.15 -23.29 -22.51
CA GLU A 496 0.28 -24.66 -22.19
C GLU A 496 -0.93 -25.57 -21.87
N PHE A 497 -1.91 -25.08 -21.11
CA PHE A 497 -3.14 -25.83 -20.87
C PHE A 497 -4.02 -25.95 -22.11
N VAL A 498 -4.10 -24.88 -22.91
CA VAL A 498 -4.85 -24.87 -24.17
C VAL A 498 -4.30 -25.91 -25.15
N SER A 499 -2.97 -26.11 -25.19
CA SER A 499 -2.36 -27.15 -26.03
C SER A 499 -2.82 -28.58 -25.70
N LYS A 500 -3.33 -28.81 -24.48
CA LYS A 500 -3.78 -30.12 -23.97
C LYS A 500 -5.29 -30.35 -24.12
N VAL A 501 -6.06 -29.34 -24.51
CA VAL A 501 -7.54 -29.41 -24.63
C VAL A 501 -7.98 -29.08 -26.04
N LYS A 502 -9.08 -29.69 -26.52
CA LYS A 502 -9.59 -29.48 -27.88
C LYS A 502 -10.58 -28.32 -27.91
N THR A 503 -11.37 -28.15 -26.84
CA THR A 503 -12.47 -27.19 -26.78
C THR A 503 -12.33 -26.21 -25.63
N ARG A 504 -12.96 -25.03 -25.79
CA ARG A 504 -13.10 -24.02 -24.73
C ARG A 504 -13.85 -24.58 -23.52
N LYS A 505 -14.80 -25.50 -23.75
CA LYS A 505 -15.58 -26.14 -22.68
C LYS A 505 -14.73 -27.10 -21.84
N GLU A 506 -13.84 -27.85 -22.47
CA GLU A 506 -12.84 -28.67 -21.76
C GLU A 506 -11.90 -27.81 -20.91
N LEU A 507 -11.46 -26.65 -21.41
CA LEU A 507 -10.64 -25.72 -20.63
C LEU A 507 -11.39 -25.21 -19.38
N GLU A 508 -12.66 -24.87 -19.53
CA GLU A 508 -13.52 -24.42 -18.42
C GLU A 508 -13.71 -25.53 -17.36
N LEU A 509 -13.94 -26.76 -17.78
CA LEU A 509 -14.17 -27.90 -16.89
C LEU A 509 -12.89 -28.33 -16.16
N HIS A 510 -11.76 -28.42 -16.86
CA HIS A 510 -10.50 -28.91 -16.28
C HIS A 510 -9.70 -27.83 -15.57
N GLN A 511 -9.76 -26.58 -16.02
CA GLN A 511 -9.01 -25.45 -15.47
C GLN A 511 -9.87 -24.16 -15.47
N PRO A 512 -10.90 -24.07 -14.61
CA PRO A 512 -11.83 -22.93 -14.57
C PRO A 512 -11.14 -21.59 -14.31
N GLY A 513 -10.06 -21.59 -13.50
CA GLY A 513 -9.26 -20.40 -13.24
C GLY A 513 -8.52 -19.86 -14.47
N ALA A 514 -7.98 -20.76 -15.31
CA ALA A 514 -7.32 -20.42 -16.56
C ALA A 514 -8.32 -19.86 -17.57
N PHE A 515 -9.49 -20.51 -17.69
CA PHE A 515 -10.58 -20.06 -18.55
C PHE A 515 -11.08 -18.66 -18.16
N ALA A 516 -11.37 -18.42 -16.88
CA ALA A 516 -11.83 -17.13 -16.40
C ALA A 516 -10.79 -16.01 -16.63
N ALA A 517 -9.49 -16.31 -16.46
CA ALA A 517 -8.42 -15.37 -16.75
C ALA A 517 -8.32 -15.04 -18.25
N ALA A 518 -8.39 -16.05 -19.10
CA ALA A 518 -8.38 -15.90 -20.55
C ALA A 518 -9.59 -15.11 -21.05
N HIS A 519 -10.78 -15.36 -20.49
CA HIS A 519 -12.02 -14.67 -20.82
C HIS A 519 -11.95 -13.17 -20.47
N ARG A 520 -11.55 -12.84 -19.23
CA ARG A 520 -11.45 -11.44 -18.77
C ARG A 520 -10.44 -10.60 -19.56
N ARG A 521 -9.41 -11.24 -20.13
CA ARG A 521 -8.32 -10.58 -20.87
C ARG A 521 -8.45 -10.70 -22.39
N GLY A 522 -9.53 -11.31 -22.89
CA GLY A 522 -9.77 -11.48 -24.32
C GLY A 522 -8.86 -12.49 -25.02
N TRP A 523 -8.13 -13.34 -24.28
CA TRP A 523 -7.13 -14.26 -24.84
C TRP A 523 -7.72 -15.48 -25.54
N LEU A 524 -9.00 -15.81 -25.31
CA LEU A 524 -9.61 -17.05 -25.81
C LEU A 524 -9.54 -17.18 -27.34
N ASN A 525 -9.72 -16.08 -28.08
CA ASN A 525 -9.67 -16.12 -29.55
C ASN A 525 -8.24 -16.36 -30.05
N ASP A 526 -7.24 -15.75 -29.42
CA ASP A 526 -5.84 -15.94 -29.80
C ASP A 526 -5.34 -17.35 -29.44
N LEU A 527 -5.72 -17.83 -28.26
CA LEU A 527 -5.34 -19.15 -27.75
C LEU A 527 -5.94 -20.29 -28.59
N PHE A 528 -7.22 -20.19 -28.97
CA PHE A 528 -7.91 -21.23 -29.73
C PHE A 528 -7.92 -20.99 -31.25
N ARG A 529 -7.21 -19.97 -31.77
CA ARG A 529 -7.19 -19.64 -33.21
C ARG A 529 -6.83 -20.82 -34.12
N ARG A 530 -5.94 -21.68 -33.64
CA ARG A 530 -5.46 -22.87 -34.37
C ARG A 530 -6.20 -24.16 -34.02
N HIS A 531 -7.15 -24.09 -33.08
CA HIS A 531 -7.98 -25.24 -32.70
C HIS A 531 -9.15 -25.38 -33.67
N PRO A 532 -9.63 -26.61 -33.94
CA PRO A 532 -10.82 -26.83 -34.76
C PRO A 532 -12.00 -25.99 -34.26
N ASN A 533 -12.71 -25.33 -35.18
CA ASN A 533 -13.86 -24.44 -34.89
C ASN A 533 -13.54 -23.36 -33.83
N GLU A 534 -12.30 -22.86 -33.78
CA GLU A 534 -11.83 -21.88 -32.79
C GLU A 534 -12.08 -22.32 -31.32
N GLY A 535 -12.10 -23.64 -31.10
CA GLY A 535 -12.38 -24.25 -29.80
C GLY A 535 -13.86 -24.24 -29.39
N TYR A 536 -14.77 -23.79 -30.25
CA TYR A 536 -16.20 -23.91 -30.01
C TYR A 536 -16.67 -25.33 -30.32
N LEU A 537 -17.65 -25.81 -29.55
CA LEU A 537 -18.35 -27.06 -29.90
C LEU A 537 -19.07 -26.87 -31.25
N PRO A 538 -19.10 -27.90 -32.11
CA PRO A 538 -19.94 -27.87 -33.31
C PRO A 538 -21.37 -27.50 -32.91
N LYS A 539 -22.01 -26.57 -33.64
CA LYS A 539 -23.44 -26.30 -33.44
C LYS A 539 -24.18 -27.62 -33.63
N ALA A 540 -24.79 -28.14 -32.57
CA ALA A 540 -25.74 -29.24 -32.69
C ALA A 540 -26.78 -28.84 -33.74
N ALA A 541 -27.03 -29.70 -34.73
CA ALA A 541 -28.06 -29.45 -35.73
C ALA A 541 -29.37 -29.09 -34.99
N PRO A 542 -29.96 -27.91 -35.23
CA PRO A 542 -31.22 -27.58 -34.59
C PRO A 542 -32.25 -28.56 -35.12
N ASN A 543 -32.85 -29.34 -34.21
CA ASN A 543 -34.03 -30.18 -34.44
C ASN A 543 -33.84 -31.60 -35.02
N ALA A 544 -32.84 -32.35 -34.59
CA ALA A 544 -32.82 -33.82 -34.81
C ALA A 544 -34.05 -34.57 -34.21
N TYR A 545 -34.89 -33.90 -33.42
CA TYR A 545 -36.13 -34.45 -32.87
C TYR A 545 -37.31 -34.43 -33.87
N TRP A 546 -37.36 -33.46 -34.78
CA TRP A 546 -38.47 -33.23 -35.71
C TRP A 546 -38.17 -33.84 -37.09
N THR A 547 -38.81 -34.96 -37.39
CA THR A 547 -38.75 -35.60 -38.71
C THR A 547 -39.95 -35.22 -39.56
N PHE A 548 -39.90 -35.47 -40.87
CA PHE A 548 -40.99 -35.19 -41.79
C PHE A 548 -42.30 -35.89 -41.36
N GLU A 549 -42.19 -37.15 -40.94
CA GLU A 549 -43.32 -37.99 -40.52
C GLU A 549 -44.02 -37.43 -39.28
N LYS A 550 -43.25 -36.98 -38.28
CA LYS A 550 -43.81 -36.35 -37.08
C LYS A 550 -44.53 -35.05 -37.39
N CYS A 551 -43.97 -34.23 -38.29
CA CYS A 551 -44.65 -33.04 -38.77
C CYS A 551 -45.93 -33.39 -39.55
N GLN A 552 -45.92 -34.47 -40.33
CA GLN A 552 -47.09 -34.96 -41.08
C GLN A 552 -48.23 -35.42 -40.17
N GLU A 553 -47.92 -36.13 -39.09
CA GLU A 553 -48.92 -36.54 -38.09
C GLU A 553 -49.66 -35.34 -37.49
N ILE A 554 -48.94 -34.26 -37.17
CA ILE A 554 -49.56 -33.04 -36.64
C ILE A 554 -50.39 -32.34 -37.71
N VAL A 555 -49.88 -32.25 -38.95
CA VAL A 555 -50.55 -31.58 -40.08
C VAL A 555 -51.88 -32.27 -40.43
N ARG A 556 -52.01 -33.59 -40.29
CA ARG A 556 -53.29 -34.32 -40.48
C ARG A 556 -54.44 -33.75 -39.65
N PHE A 557 -54.15 -33.18 -38.47
CA PHE A 557 -55.15 -32.58 -37.59
C PHE A 557 -55.30 -31.06 -37.77
N CYS A 558 -54.56 -30.45 -38.69
CA CYS A 558 -54.55 -29.02 -38.93
C CYS A 558 -55.31 -28.67 -40.21
N ARG A 559 -56.16 -27.65 -40.19
CA ARG A 559 -56.96 -27.28 -41.38
C ARG A 559 -56.16 -26.52 -42.43
N ASN A 560 -55.17 -25.75 -42.00
CA ASN A 560 -54.34 -24.89 -42.85
C ASN A 560 -52.99 -24.59 -42.17
N ARG A 561 -52.07 -23.96 -42.89
CA ARG A 561 -50.71 -23.68 -42.37
C ARG A 561 -50.70 -22.81 -41.11
N ARG A 562 -51.69 -21.90 -40.95
CA ARG A 562 -51.80 -21.04 -39.76
C ARG A 562 -52.27 -21.83 -38.55
N ASP A 563 -53.14 -22.80 -38.76
CA ASP A 563 -53.58 -23.74 -37.72
C ASP A 563 -52.40 -24.60 -37.25
N PHE A 564 -51.56 -25.07 -38.18
CA PHE A 564 -50.33 -25.80 -37.84
C PHE A 564 -49.34 -24.96 -37.04
N MET A 565 -49.11 -23.69 -37.42
CA MET A 565 -48.28 -22.76 -36.65
C MET A 565 -48.82 -22.53 -35.23
N LYS A 566 -50.15 -22.41 -35.06
CA LYS A 566 -50.77 -22.20 -33.75
C LYS A 566 -50.72 -23.45 -32.88
N ARG A 567 -50.87 -24.62 -33.49
CA ARG A 567 -50.96 -25.91 -32.78
C ARG A 567 -49.59 -26.38 -32.30
N ASP A 568 -48.58 -26.31 -33.14
CA ASP A 568 -47.20 -26.59 -32.74
C ASP A 568 -46.21 -25.66 -33.47
N PRO A 569 -45.84 -24.53 -32.83
CA PRO A 569 -44.89 -23.58 -33.41
C PRO A 569 -43.51 -24.19 -33.72
N LYS A 570 -43.06 -25.16 -32.92
CA LYS A 570 -41.73 -25.76 -33.08
C LYS A 570 -41.69 -26.73 -34.26
N ALA A 571 -42.74 -27.54 -34.42
CA ALA A 571 -42.91 -28.39 -35.60
C ALA A 571 -43.06 -27.55 -36.88
N TYR A 572 -43.80 -26.43 -36.80
CA TYR A 572 -43.94 -25.48 -37.90
C TYR A 572 -42.60 -24.87 -38.32
N ASP A 573 -41.80 -24.39 -37.38
CA ASP A 573 -40.50 -23.80 -37.66
C ASP A 573 -39.51 -24.84 -38.22
N ALA A 574 -39.57 -26.08 -37.71
CA ALA A 574 -38.79 -27.19 -38.25
C ALA A 574 -39.18 -27.50 -39.70
N ALA A 575 -40.47 -27.63 -40.00
CA ALA A 575 -40.98 -27.88 -41.34
C ALA A 575 -40.68 -26.73 -42.31
N LYS A 576 -40.71 -25.48 -41.84
CA LYS A 576 -40.33 -24.29 -42.63
C LYS A 576 -38.84 -24.27 -42.93
N SER A 577 -38.00 -24.55 -41.94
CA SER A 577 -36.52 -24.52 -42.09
C SER A 577 -36.00 -25.61 -43.01
N HIS A 578 -36.65 -26.78 -43.04
CA HIS A 578 -36.33 -27.90 -43.94
C HIS A 578 -37.06 -27.85 -45.29
N GLY A 579 -37.95 -26.86 -45.51
CA GLY A 579 -38.68 -26.71 -46.78
C GLY A 579 -39.85 -27.69 -46.99
N TRP A 580 -40.27 -28.43 -45.96
CA TRP A 580 -41.31 -29.48 -46.05
C TRP A 580 -42.74 -28.95 -46.19
N MET A 581 -42.95 -27.64 -46.03
CA MET A 581 -44.29 -27.03 -45.97
C MET A 581 -45.18 -27.31 -47.18
N ASN A 582 -44.61 -27.41 -48.38
CA ASN A 582 -45.38 -27.67 -49.61
C ASN A 582 -45.79 -29.13 -49.73
N GLU A 583 -44.93 -30.04 -49.29
CA GLU A 583 -45.21 -31.48 -49.34
C GLU A 583 -46.20 -31.90 -48.26
N LEU A 584 -46.06 -31.38 -47.04
CA LEU A 584 -46.97 -31.67 -45.92
C LEU A 584 -48.41 -31.26 -46.21
N PHE A 585 -48.62 -30.15 -46.95
CA PHE A 585 -49.94 -29.62 -47.28
C PHE A 585 -50.38 -29.90 -48.72
N ARG A 586 -49.70 -30.79 -49.46
CA ARG A 586 -49.97 -31.08 -50.87
C ARG A 586 -51.44 -31.49 -51.12
N ASN A 587 -52.03 -32.23 -50.18
CA ASN A 587 -53.39 -32.76 -50.28
C ASN A 587 -54.43 -31.94 -49.50
N HIS A 588 -54.04 -30.81 -48.89
CA HIS A 588 -54.98 -29.92 -48.22
C HIS A 588 -55.64 -28.97 -49.22
N LEU A 589 -56.90 -28.59 -48.97
CA LEU A 589 -57.62 -27.59 -49.76
C LEU A 589 -56.76 -26.31 -49.90
N ASN A 590 -56.60 -25.84 -51.15
CA ASN A 590 -55.76 -24.70 -51.49
C ASN A 590 -54.31 -24.79 -50.97
N GLN A 591 -53.73 -26.01 -50.93
CA GLN A 591 -52.38 -26.29 -50.41
C GLN A 591 -52.12 -25.78 -48.98
N GLY A 592 -53.19 -25.68 -48.19
CA GLY A 592 -53.17 -25.16 -46.82
C GLY A 592 -53.17 -23.64 -46.71
N TYR A 593 -53.42 -22.89 -47.79
CA TYR A 593 -53.61 -21.43 -47.78
C TYR A 593 -55.10 -21.08 -47.66
N ARG A 594 -55.43 -19.93 -47.06
CA ARG A 594 -56.82 -19.43 -47.01
C ARG A 594 -57.32 -19.05 -48.40
N HIS A 595 -58.58 -19.33 -48.71
CA HIS A 595 -59.26 -18.71 -49.85
C HIS A 595 -59.22 -17.19 -49.70
N LYS A 596 -58.78 -16.48 -50.75
CA LYS A 596 -59.04 -15.04 -50.88
C LYS A 596 -60.55 -14.89 -51.00
N LYS A 597 -61.20 -14.17 -50.07
CA LYS A 597 -62.57 -13.70 -50.31
C LYS A 597 -62.52 -12.86 -51.59
N ALA A 598 -63.32 -13.23 -52.59
CA ALA A 598 -63.58 -12.36 -53.74
C ALA A 598 -64.20 -11.04 -53.23
N ALA A 599 -63.93 -9.97 -53.97
CA ALA A 599 -64.15 -8.57 -53.64
C ALA A 599 -65.45 -8.26 -52.87
#